data_AF-A0A3B9SG23-F1
#
_entry.id   AF-A0A3B9SG23-F1
#
_cell.length_a   1.000
_cell.length_b   1.000
_cell.length_c   1.000
_cell.angle_alpha   90.00
_cell.angle_beta   90.00
_cell.angle_gamma   90.00
#
_symmetry.space_group_name_H-M   'P 1'
#
loop_
_entity.id
_entity.type
_entity.pdbx_description
1 polymer ?
#
loop_
_entity_poly.entity_id
_entity_poly.type
_entity_poly.pdbx_seq_one_letter_code
_entity_poly.pdbx_strand_id
1 'polypeptide(L)'
;MKYTIHGGDVDLISRMYGIEKEKIINFSGNVSPMGLPSSVRNVITNNIDCICEYPDVAYLSLKEAIGEYSGANPKNITVGNGSTELISHFIAAVNPQKSIVVSPAYSEYIKEIKNCGGAFSLFELQEKDDFILNIDELLKIIDSDTDMLVLCNPNNPTGTYVTEENLKIILQKCRETDTFVFIDETYVEFADDNVNISGVALTDEFDNLCVIRGTSKFFCCPGLRLGYAICSNSKICDTVNGRKDSWSVNSFAELCGKTMFKDKEFIKNSRSFISSERKRICDILIDFKNIYVYKTQSNFFLLKILKEGVTSKDVFDKLIKKNILIRNAEDFPFLSDRFIRFCILLKDENDMLLNELRKITE
;
A
#
# COMPACT_ATOMS: atom_id res chain seq x y z
N MET A 1 -25.70 -4.31 11.97
CA MET A 1 -24.27 -3.90 11.92
C MET A 1 -24.08 -3.04 10.70
N LYS A 2 -23.50 -1.83 10.82
CA LYS A 2 -23.01 -1.09 9.64
C LYS A 2 -21.74 -1.83 9.19
N TYR A 3 -21.76 -2.46 8.02
CA TYR A 3 -20.57 -3.09 7.46
C TYR A 3 -19.67 -2.00 6.90
N THR A 4 -18.43 -1.90 7.37
CA THR A 4 -17.39 -1.09 6.74
C THR A 4 -16.89 -1.87 5.53
N ILE A 5 -17.22 -1.42 4.31
CA ILE A 5 -16.75 -2.05 3.08
C ILE A 5 -15.29 -1.63 2.88
N HIS A 6 -14.35 -2.49 3.26
CA HIS A 6 -12.95 -2.31 2.86
C HIS A 6 -12.82 -2.56 1.35
N GLY A 7 -11.94 -1.80 0.69
CA GLY A 7 -11.62 -2.05 -0.72
C GLY A 7 -11.13 -3.49 -0.91
N GLY A 8 -11.79 -4.23 -1.79
CA GLY A 8 -11.47 -5.62 -2.10
C GLY A 8 -12.32 -6.69 -1.43
N ASP A 9 -13.32 -6.34 -0.59
CA ASP A 9 -14.26 -7.33 -0.01
C ASP A 9 -15.33 -7.76 -1.03
N VAL A 10 -14.89 -8.47 -2.08
CA VAL A 10 -15.76 -8.94 -3.16
C VAL A 10 -16.81 -9.92 -2.65
N ASP A 11 -16.52 -10.68 -1.60
CA ASP A 11 -17.45 -11.64 -1.01
C ASP A 11 -18.63 -10.93 -0.32
N LEU A 12 -18.38 -9.86 0.44
CA LEU A 12 -19.45 -9.03 1.00
C LEU A 12 -20.28 -8.36 -0.09
N ILE A 13 -19.63 -7.79 -1.11
CA ILE A 13 -20.31 -7.15 -2.24
C ILE A 13 -21.19 -8.15 -3.01
N SER A 14 -20.67 -9.35 -3.28
CA SER A 14 -21.42 -10.43 -3.91
C SER A 14 -22.70 -10.76 -3.14
N ARG A 15 -22.61 -10.92 -1.81
CA ARG A 15 -23.78 -11.16 -0.95
C ARG A 15 -24.76 -10.00 -0.91
N MET A 16 -24.26 -8.77 -0.82
CA MET A 16 -25.11 -7.57 -0.69
C MET A 16 -25.87 -7.23 -1.98
N TYR A 17 -25.24 -7.43 -3.14
CA TYR A 17 -25.81 -7.03 -4.43
C TYR A 17 -26.33 -8.21 -5.26
N GLY A 18 -26.15 -9.45 -4.80
CA GLY A 18 -26.59 -10.65 -5.52
C GLY A 18 -25.82 -10.90 -6.82
N ILE A 19 -24.56 -10.49 -6.89
CA ILE A 19 -23.69 -10.61 -8.07
C ILE A 19 -22.71 -11.75 -7.85
N GLU A 20 -22.55 -12.66 -8.81
CA GLU A 20 -21.51 -13.69 -8.77
C GLU A 20 -20.12 -13.05 -8.67
N LYS A 21 -19.28 -13.56 -7.77
CA LYS A 21 -17.95 -13.01 -7.48
C LYS A 21 -17.09 -12.89 -8.74
N GLU A 22 -17.17 -13.89 -9.61
CA GLU A 22 -16.39 -14.03 -10.85
C GLU A 22 -16.79 -12.99 -11.91
N LYS A 23 -17.99 -12.41 -11.80
CA LYS A 23 -18.47 -11.37 -12.72
C LYS A 23 -18.02 -9.97 -12.29
N ILE A 24 -17.53 -9.80 -11.06
CA ILE A 24 -17.16 -8.49 -10.51
C ILE A 24 -15.76 -8.10 -11.00
N ILE A 25 -15.68 -7.00 -11.75
CA ILE A 25 -14.43 -6.35 -12.11
C ILE A 25 -14.00 -5.47 -10.93
N ASN A 26 -12.97 -5.91 -10.21
CA ASN A 26 -12.59 -5.33 -8.92
C ASN A 26 -11.52 -4.25 -9.03
N PHE A 27 -11.97 -3.01 -9.23
CA PHE A 27 -11.14 -1.81 -9.17
C PHE A 27 -10.80 -1.36 -7.75
N SER A 28 -11.42 -1.92 -6.71
CA SER A 28 -11.28 -1.43 -5.33
C SER A 28 -10.05 -1.98 -4.59
N GLY A 29 -9.46 -3.09 -5.05
CA GLY A 29 -8.43 -3.85 -4.32
C GLY A 29 -6.98 -3.38 -4.50
N ASN A 30 -6.71 -2.47 -5.45
CA ASN A 30 -5.37 -2.00 -5.84
C ASN A 30 -4.38 -3.14 -6.22
N VAL A 31 -4.87 -4.29 -6.69
CA VAL A 31 -4.01 -5.42 -7.12
C VAL A 31 -3.66 -5.23 -8.59
N SER A 32 -2.38 -5.40 -8.96
CA SER A 32 -1.95 -5.33 -10.35
C SER A 32 -2.71 -6.34 -11.23
N PRO A 33 -3.10 -5.97 -12.46
CA PRO A 33 -3.85 -6.85 -13.36
C PRO A 33 -2.97 -7.85 -14.10
N MET A 34 -1.65 -7.82 -13.89
CA MET A 34 -0.68 -8.64 -14.63
C MET A 34 -0.81 -10.15 -14.33
N GLY A 35 -1.60 -10.52 -13.32
CA GLY A 35 -1.79 -11.90 -12.89
C GLY A 35 -0.57 -12.50 -12.20
N LEU A 36 -0.68 -13.79 -11.85
CA LEU A 36 0.41 -14.52 -11.20
C LEU A 36 1.60 -14.65 -12.15
N PRO A 37 2.84 -14.28 -11.75
CA PRO A 37 4.02 -14.48 -12.59
C PRO A 37 4.17 -15.95 -13.01
N SER A 38 4.50 -16.19 -14.28
CA SER A 38 4.66 -17.57 -14.78
C SER A 38 5.75 -18.34 -14.03
N SER A 39 6.82 -17.66 -13.62
CA SER A 39 7.88 -18.22 -12.78
C SER A 39 7.32 -18.78 -11.46
N VAL A 40 6.49 -17.99 -10.77
CA VAL A 40 5.82 -18.37 -9.52
C VAL A 40 4.83 -19.50 -9.75
N ARG A 41 4.01 -19.44 -10.81
CA ARG A 41 3.08 -20.51 -11.18
C ARG A 41 3.78 -21.85 -11.36
N ASN A 42 4.89 -21.85 -12.09
CA ASN A 42 5.67 -23.06 -12.36
C ASN A 42 6.27 -23.62 -11.06
N VAL A 43 6.82 -22.75 -10.21
CA VAL A 43 7.43 -23.16 -8.94
C VAL A 43 6.40 -23.75 -7.98
N ILE A 44 5.20 -23.16 -7.87
CA ILE A 44 4.10 -23.74 -7.06
C ILE A 44 3.71 -25.12 -7.62
N THR A 45 3.47 -25.22 -8.93
CA THR A 45 2.98 -26.45 -9.56
C THR A 45 3.98 -27.60 -9.42
N ASN A 46 5.27 -27.31 -9.50
CA ASN A 46 6.34 -28.32 -9.38
C ASN A 46 6.68 -28.69 -7.93
N ASN A 47 6.22 -27.92 -6.94
CA ASN A 47 6.57 -28.11 -5.53
C ASN A 47 5.34 -28.00 -4.63
N ILE A 48 4.18 -28.46 -5.11
CA ILE A 48 2.91 -28.34 -4.39
C ILE A 48 2.99 -29.00 -3.00
N ASP A 49 3.76 -30.08 -2.90
CA ASP A 49 3.95 -30.87 -1.67
C ASP A 49 4.83 -30.18 -0.61
N CYS A 50 5.41 -28.99 -0.89
CA CYS A 50 6.16 -28.23 0.12
C CYS A 50 5.31 -27.84 1.35
N ILE A 51 3.99 -27.94 1.25
CA ILE A 51 3.05 -27.75 2.37
C ILE A 51 3.15 -28.85 3.43
N CYS A 52 3.71 -30.01 3.09
CA CYS A 52 3.90 -31.13 4.01
C CYS A 52 5.09 -30.93 4.94
N GLU A 53 5.87 -29.86 4.74
CA GLU A 53 7.05 -29.51 5.52
C GLU A 53 6.93 -28.12 6.12
N TYR A 54 7.51 -27.95 7.31
CA TYR A 54 7.63 -26.62 7.91
C TYR A 54 8.67 -25.78 7.15
N PRO A 55 8.42 -24.48 6.95
CA PRO A 55 9.41 -23.54 6.45
C PRO A 55 10.68 -23.48 7.31
N ASP A 56 11.75 -22.92 6.75
CA ASP A 56 12.86 -22.43 7.57
C ASP A 56 12.35 -21.34 8.52
N VAL A 57 12.46 -21.56 9.84
CA VAL A 57 12.01 -20.60 10.86
C VAL A 57 12.78 -19.27 10.80
N ALA A 58 14.02 -19.31 10.31
CA ALA A 58 14.86 -18.12 10.14
C ALA A 58 14.63 -17.43 8.78
N TYR A 59 13.99 -18.11 7.83
CA TYR A 59 13.72 -17.66 6.48
C TYR A 59 14.95 -17.11 5.74
N LEU A 60 16.12 -17.71 5.94
CA LEU A 60 17.40 -17.13 5.49
C LEU A 60 17.43 -16.90 3.98
N SER A 61 17.10 -17.93 3.20
CA SER A 61 17.10 -17.82 1.74
C SER A 61 16.03 -16.85 1.19
N LEU A 62 14.91 -16.68 1.91
CA LEU A 62 13.91 -15.69 1.56
C LEU A 62 14.43 -14.28 1.83
N LYS A 63 15.08 -14.04 2.97
CA LYS A 63 15.71 -12.75 3.30
C LYS A 63 16.83 -12.40 2.31
N GLU A 64 17.62 -13.38 1.88
CA GLU A 64 18.63 -13.20 0.82
C GLU A 64 17.99 -12.74 -0.50
N ALA A 65 16.91 -13.41 -0.94
CA ALA A 65 16.20 -13.02 -2.16
C ALA A 65 15.59 -11.61 -2.07
N ILE A 66 15.06 -11.23 -0.90
CA ILE A 66 14.54 -9.88 -0.66
C ILE A 66 15.70 -8.87 -0.65
N GLY A 67 16.84 -9.19 -0.04
CA GLY A 67 18.01 -8.33 -0.01
C GLY A 67 18.58 -8.05 -1.40
N GLU A 68 18.70 -9.09 -2.24
CA GLU A 68 19.09 -8.97 -3.65
C GLU A 68 18.14 -8.05 -4.44
N TYR A 69 16.83 -8.13 -4.15
CA TYR A 69 15.80 -7.36 -4.86
C TYR A 69 15.70 -5.90 -4.40
N SER A 70 15.72 -5.69 -3.09
CA SER A 70 15.51 -4.38 -2.47
C SER A 70 16.80 -3.56 -2.32
N GLY A 71 17.96 -4.21 -2.40
CA GLY A 71 19.27 -3.62 -2.10
C GLY A 71 19.62 -3.59 -0.61
N ALA A 72 18.73 -4.07 0.27
CA ALA A 72 18.95 -4.06 1.71
C ALA A 72 19.82 -5.23 2.20
N ASN A 73 20.51 -5.01 3.33
CA ASN A 73 21.23 -6.08 4.03
C ASN A 73 20.25 -7.13 4.57
N PRO A 74 20.38 -8.43 4.23
CA PRO A 74 19.49 -9.50 4.71
C PRO A 74 19.33 -9.58 6.24
N LYS A 75 20.33 -9.13 7.00
CA LYS A 75 20.27 -9.09 8.47
C LYS A 75 19.25 -8.09 9.01
N ASN A 76 18.95 -7.04 8.24
CA ASN A 76 18.00 -5.99 8.59
C ASN A 76 16.57 -6.32 8.13
N ILE A 77 16.36 -7.52 7.56
CA ILE A 77 15.09 -7.92 6.97
C ILE A 77 14.29 -8.80 7.93
N THR A 78 13.05 -8.40 8.17
CA THR A 78 12.04 -9.18 8.87
C THR A 78 10.89 -9.51 7.93
N VAL A 79 10.63 -10.79 7.70
CA VAL A 79 9.51 -11.26 6.87
C VAL A 79 8.24 -11.45 7.72
N GLY A 80 7.06 -11.38 7.12
CA GLY A 80 5.80 -11.58 7.83
C GLY A 80 4.65 -12.03 6.93
N ASN A 81 3.55 -12.44 7.56
CA ASN A 81 2.32 -12.96 6.97
C ASN A 81 1.48 -11.84 6.30
N GLY A 82 2.12 -11.14 5.37
CA GLY A 82 1.67 -9.88 4.78
C GLY A 82 2.20 -8.66 5.54
N SER A 83 2.16 -7.50 4.88
CA SER A 83 2.59 -6.23 5.49
C SER A 83 1.74 -5.84 6.70
N THR A 84 0.46 -6.21 6.75
CA THR A 84 -0.45 -5.93 7.88
C THR A 84 0.02 -6.53 9.20
N GLU A 85 0.53 -7.77 9.20
CA GLU A 85 1.11 -8.39 10.42
C GLU A 85 2.31 -7.56 10.91
N LEU A 86 3.18 -7.17 9.97
CA LEU A 86 4.38 -6.40 10.29
C LEU A 86 4.04 -4.98 10.77
N ILE A 87 3.01 -4.32 10.21
CA ILE A 87 2.51 -3.03 10.71
C ILE A 87 2.15 -3.16 12.19
N SER A 88 1.37 -4.18 12.56
CA SER A 88 0.98 -4.42 13.96
C SER A 88 2.19 -4.68 14.85
N HIS A 89 3.11 -5.56 14.44
CA HIS A 89 4.27 -5.91 15.26
C HIS A 89 5.26 -4.76 15.44
N PHE A 90 5.54 -3.96 14.40
CA PHE A 90 6.46 -2.84 14.50
C PHE A 90 5.86 -1.70 15.34
N ILE A 91 4.58 -1.35 15.15
CA ILE A 91 3.91 -0.36 15.99
C ILE A 91 3.93 -0.82 17.46
N ALA A 92 3.64 -2.09 17.73
CA ALA A 92 3.73 -2.64 19.08
C ALA A 92 5.17 -2.65 19.64
N ALA A 93 6.20 -2.76 18.79
CA ALA A 93 7.61 -2.78 19.20
C ALA A 93 8.12 -1.40 19.61
N VAL A 94 7.68 -0.37 18.89
CA VAL A 94 7.87 1.01 19.30
C VAL A 94 7.03 1.33 20.55
N ASN A 95 5.82 0.77 20.65
CA ASN A 95 4.86 1.01 21.73
C ASN A 95 4.63 2.52 22.01
N PRO A 96 4.28 3.32 20.98
CA PRO A 96 4.24 4.76 21.10
C PRO A 96 3.08 5.23 22.00
N GLN A 97 3.33 6.26 22.80
CA GLN A 97 2.31 6.99 23.56
C GLN A 97 1.71 8.14 22.74
N LYS A 98 2.50 8.82 21.90
CA LYS A 98 2.05 9.87 20.98
C LYS A 98 2.61 9.62 19.59
N SER A 99 1.71 9.50 18.61
CA SER A 99 2.08 9.32 17.20
C SER A 99 1.52 10.41 16.30
N ILE A 100 2.24 10.72 15.23
CA ILE A 100 1.73 11.53 14.11
C ILE A 100 1.48 10.58 12.94
N VAL A 101 0.27 10.61 12.38
CA VAL A 101 -0.07 9.86 11.16
C VAL A 101 -0.40 10.86 10.07
N VAL A 102 0.36 10.86 8.98
CA VAL A 102 0.01 11.67 7.80
C VAL A 102 -1.26 11.08 7.18
N SER A 103 -2.26 11.92 6.88
CA SER A 103 -3.60 11.48 6.45
C SER A 103 -4.20 12.39 5.36
N PRO A 104 -5.12 11.90 4.50
CA PRO A 104 -5.80 10.60 4.53
C PRO A 104 -4.84 9.42 4.34
N ALA A 105 -5.04 8.36 5.13
CA ALA A 105 -4.19 7.19 5.14
C ALA A 105 -4.96 5.90 5.41
N TYR A 106 -4.27 4.77 5.28
CA TYR A 106 -4.81 3.45 5.58
C TYR A 106 -5.18 3.32 7.07
N SER A 107 -6.39 2.83 7.34
CA SER A 107 -6.98 2.79 8.69
C SER A 107 -6.23 1.91 9.68
N GLU A 108 -5.46 0.93 9.21
CA GLU A 108 -4.77 -0.02 10.09
C GLU A 108 -3.69 0.66 10.93
N TYR A 109 -3.04 1.74 10.47
CA TYR A 109 -2.03 2.44 11.27
C TYR A 109 -2.62 2.95 12.59
N ILE A 110 -3.75 3.67 12.49
CA ILE A 110 -4.47 4.22 13.65
C ILE A 110 -5.01 3.10 14.54
N LYS A 111 -5.54 2.03 13.92
CA LYS A 111 -6.05 0.88 14.66
C LYS A 111 -4.94 0.22 15.50
N GLU A 112 -3.78 -0.03 14.93
CA GLU A 112 -2.68 -0.67 15.66
C GLU A 112 -2.05 0.24 16.73
N ILE A 113 -1.98 1.55 16.50
CA ILE A 113 -1.59 2.52 17.54
C ILE A 113 -2.57 2.44 18.73
N LYS A 114 -3.88 2.44 18.46
CA LYS A 114 -4.92 2.31 19.49
C LYS A 114 -4.85 0.96 20.22
N ASN A 115 -4.56 -0.13 19.52
CA ASN A 115 -4.43 -1.45 20.13
C ASN A 115 -3.29 -1.50 21.17
N CYS A 116 -2.27 -0.66 21.01
CA CYS A 116 -1.17 -0.50 21.98
C CYS A 116 -1.51 0.49 23.12
N GLY A 117 -2.69 1.11 23.10
CA GLY A 117 -3.08 2.16 24.05
C GLY A 117 -2.49 3.54 23.75
N GLY A 118 -1.84 3.72 22.59
CA GLY A 118 -1.23 4.98 22.19
C GLY A 118 -2.25 6.03 21.70
N ALA A 119 -1.90 7.30 21.89
CA ALA A 119 -2.61 8.43 21.29
C ALA A 119 -2.00 8.79 19.92
N PHE A 120 -2.81 9.42 19.06
CA PHE A 120 -2.36 9.88 17.76
C PHE A 120 -2.97 11.23 17.40
N SER A 121 -2.22 12.02 16.64
CA SER A 121 -2.71 13.18 15.89
C SER A 121 -2.60 12.90 14.40
N LEU A 122 -3.58 13.39 13.63
CA LEU A 122 -3.54 13.30 12.17
C LEU A 122 -2.93 14.58 11.60
N PHE A 123 -1.86 14.43 10.83
CA PHE A 123 -1.37 15.52 9.99
C PHE A 123 -2.16 15.52 8.68
N GLU A 124 -3.01 16.52 8.49
CA GLU A 124 -3.90 16.62 7.33
C GLU A 124 -3.14 17.11 6.10
N LEU A 125 -3.02 16.24 5.10
CA LEU A 125 -2.68 16.61 3.74
C LEU A 125 -3.83 17.43 3.17
N GLN A 126 -3.52 18.67 2.78
CA GLN A 126 -4.55 19.62 2.37
C GLN A 126 -4.98 19.39 0.92
N GLU A 127 -6.29 19.34 0.67
CA GLU A 127 -6.83 19.15 -0.69
C GLU A 127 -6.37 20.27 -1.65
N LYS A 128 -6.30 21.51 -1.16
CA LYS A 128 -5.86 22.70 -1.92
C LYS A 128 -4.41 22.59 -2.43
N ASP A 129 -3.61 21.74 -1.81
CA ASP A 129 -2.20 21.51 -2.14
C ASP A 129 -2.03 20.16 -2.88
N ASP A 130 -3.11 19.67 -3.51
CA ASP A 130 -3.19 18.37 -4.19
C ASP A 130 -2.78 17.18 -3.31
N PHE A 131 -2.98 17.31 -1.98
CA PHE A 131 -2.52 16.36 -0.96
C PHE A 131 -0.99 16.10 -0.99
N ILE A 132 -0.21 17.03 -1.51
CA ILE A 132 1.25 16.96 -1.46
C ILE A 132 1.68 17.31 -0.04
N LEU A 133 2.58 16.49 0.53
CA LEU A 133 3.07 16.70 1.89
C LEU A 133 3.87 18.00 1.98
N ASN A 134 3.40 18.93 2.82
CA ASN A 134 4.19 20.10 3.20
C ASN A 134 5.20 19.70 4.28
N ILE A 135 6.47 19.59 3.88
CA ILE A 135 7.55 19.15 4.76
C ILE A 135 7.73 20.13 5.92
N ASP A 136 7.81 21.43 5.66
CA ASP A 136 8.05 22.44 6.70
C ASP A 136 6.96 22.45 7.78
N GLU A 137 5.69 22.32 7.39
CA GLU A 137 4.58 22.22 8.35
C GLU A 137 4.62 20.93 9.17
N LEU A 138 5.02 19.82 8.55
CA LEU A 138 5.21 18.56 9.28
C LEU A 138 6.35 18.67 10.31
N LEU A 139 7.49 19.25 9.93
CA LEU A 139 8.64 19.38 10.83
C LEU A 139 8.33 20.24 12.06
N LYS A 140 7.42 21.23 11.95
CA LYS A 140 7.02 22.10 13.08
C LYS A 140 6.28 21.37 14.18
N ILE A 141 5.56 20.29 13.86
CA ILE A 141 4.75 19.55 14.83
C ILE A 141 5.48 18.34 15.42
N ILE A 142 6.64 17.97 14.87
CA ILE A 142 7.50 16.92 15.41
C ILE A 142 8.34 17.52 16.55
N ASP A 143 8.07 17.03 17.76
CA ASP A 143 8.66 17.47 19.02
C ASP A 143 9.18 16.29 19.85
N SER A 144 9.84 16.58 20.97
CA SER A 144 10.38 15.55 21.89
C SER A 144 9.29 14.68 22.56
N ASP A 145 8.02 15.04 22.42
CA ASP A 145 6.91 14.22 22.91
C ASP A 145 6.43 13.24 21.83
N THR A 146 6.92 13.34 20.59
CA THR A 146 6.49 12.51 19.45
C THR A 146 7.30 11.21 19.42
N ASP A 147 6.67 10.09 19.77
CA ASP A 147 7.34 8.79 19.76
C ASP A 147 7.42 8.17 18.36
N MET A 148 6.41 8.42 17.52
CA MET A 148 6.31 7.77 16.21
C MET A 148 5.70 8.66 15.13
N LEU A 149 6.31 8.67 13.94
CA LEU A 149 5.76 9.23 12.72
C LEU A 149 5.42 8.11 11.73
N VAL A 150 4.20 8.09 11.22
CA VAL A 150 3.74 7.11 10.22
C VAL A 150 3.48 7.80 8.88
N LEU A 151 4.14 7.29 7.83
CA LEU A 151 4.04 7.73 6.45
C LEU A 151 3.65 6.55 5.55
N CYS A 152 2.96 6.82 4.45
CA CYS A 152 2.77 5.87 3.35
C CYS A 152 3.32 6.52 2.08
N ASN A 153 4.22 5.83 1.37
CA ASN A 153 4.97 6.42 0.26
C ASN A 153 5.18 5.44 -0.92
N PRO A 154 4.48 5.61 -2.05
CA PRO A 154 3.39 6.55 -2.30
C PRO A 154 2.17 6.34 -1.38
N ASN A 155 1.48 7.42 -1.04
CA ASN A 155 0.38 7.44 -0.09
C ASN A 155 -0.89 6.77 -0.64
N ASN A 156 -1.63 6.07 0.23
CA ASN A 156 -2.97 5.58 -0.05
C ASN A 156 -3.99 6.34 0.81
N PRO A 157 -4.89 7.14 0.22
CA PRO A 157 -5.46 6.94 -1.12
C PRO A 157 -5.02 7.93 -2.20
N THR A 158 -4.15 8.90 -1.91
CA THR A 158 -3.89 10.04 -2.81
C THR A 158 -2.94 9.72 -3.95
N GLY A 159 -2.05 8.73 -3.77
CA GLY A 159 -0.99 8.38 -4.71
C GLY A 159 0.18 9.38 -4.74
N THR A 160 0.16 10.40 -3.88
CA THR A 160 1.24 11.37 -3.70
C THR A 160 2.45 10.70 -3.04
N TYR A 161 3.63 11.29 -3.18
CA TYR A 161 4.87 10.69 -2.68
C TYR A 161 5.82 11.76 -2.12
N VAL A 162 6.79 11.30 -1.34
CA VAL A 162 7.90 12.06 -0.79
C VAL A 162 9.19 11.52 -1.41
N THR A 163 10.05 12.42 -1.87
CA THR A 163 11.37 12.03 -2.42
C THR A 163 12.30 11.55 -1.32
N GLU A 164 13.31 10.75 -1.66
CA GLU A 164 14.34 10.30 -0.73
C GLU A 164 15.04 11.48 -0.03
N GLU A 165 15.31 12.56 -0.78
CA GLU A 165 15.88 13.80 -0.23
C GLU A 165 15.00 14.39 0.90
N ASN A 166 13.69 14.50 0.66
CA ASN A 166 12.76 15.01 1.67
C ASN A 166 12.56 14.02 2.83
N LEU A 167 12.58 12.71 2.56
CA LEU A 167 12.58 11.70 3.62
C LEU A 167 13.81 11.85 4.52
N LYS A 168 14.98 12.12 3.95
CA LYS A 168 16.21 12.36 4.72
C LYS A 168 16.09 13.57 5.66
N ILE A 169 15.45 14.65 5.21
CA ILE A 169 15.16 15.83 6.04
C ILE A 169 14.22 15.46 7.21
N ILE A 170 13.13 14.74 6.91
CA ILE A 170 12.18 14.27 7.94
C ILE A 170 12.89 13.37 8.96
N LEU A 171 13.68 12.41 8.48
CA LEU A 171 14.40 11.45 9.33
C LEU A 171 15.42 12.12 10.24
N GLN A 172 16.11 13.15 9.75
CA GLN A 172 17.05 13.93 10.55
C GLN A 172 16.32 14.65 11.70
N LYS A 173 15.20 15.31 11.42
CA LYS A 173 14.37 15.94 12.46
C LYS A 173 13.83 14.92 13.47
N CYS A 174 13.38 13.76 13.00
CA CYS A 174 12.89 12.69 13.85
C CYS A 174 14.01 12.13 14.75
N ARG A 175 15.23 11.99 14.23
CA ARG A 175 16.39 11.58 15.03
C ARG A 175 16.71 12.58 16.14
N GLU A 176 16.62 13.88 15.85
CA GLU A 176 16.86 14.95 16.85
C GLU A 176 15.82 14.97 17.98
N THR A 177 14.68 14.33 17.78
CA THR A 177 13.54 14.29 18.71
C THR A 177 13.27 12.89 19.25
N ASP A 178 14.16 11.92 18.98
CA ASP A 178 14.01 10.50 19.29
C ASP A 178 12.69 9.87 18.76
N THR A 179 12.13 10.44 17.69
CA THR A 179 10.95 9.92 16.99
C THR A 179 11.31 8.75 16.07
N PHE A 180 10.59 7.64 16.20
CA PHE A 180 10.69 6.51 15.28
C PHE A 180 9.84 6.75 14.01
N VAL A 181 10.39 6.52 12.84
CA VAL A 181 9.72 6.71 11.55
C VAL A 181 9.35 5.36 10.96
N PHE A 182 8.08 5.22 10.60
CA PHE A 182 7.54 4.06 9.93
C PHE A 182 7.00 4.45 8.55
N ILE A 183 7.53 3.85 7.50
CA ILE A 183 7.15 4.13 6.12
C ILE A 183 6.55 2.87 5.49
N ASP A 184 5.30 2.94 5.07
CA ASP A 184 4.65 1.91 4.26
C ASP A 184 4.85 2.19 2.76
N GLU A 185 5.66 1.37 2.12
CA GLU A 185 6.01 1.43 0.71
C GLU A 185 5.30 0.37 -0.14
N THR A 186 4.11 -0.05 0.26
CA THR A 186 3.30 -1.06 -0.48
C THR A 186 3.10 -0.76 -1.98
N TYR A 187 3.23 0.51 -2.40
CA TYR A 187 3.01 0.95 -3.78
C TYR A 187 4.27 1.44 -4.51
N VAL A 188 5.45 1.36 -3.89
CA VAL A 188 6.67 2.01 -4.42
C VAL A 188 7.11 1.44 -5.76
N GLU A 189 6.88 0.15 -6.02
CA GLU A 189 7.24 -0.49 -7.28
C GLU A 189 6.49 0.08 -8.49
N PHE A 190 5.34 0.73 -8.28
CA PHE A 190 4.54 1.35 -9.35
C PHE A 190 5.02 2.76 -9.72
N ALA A 191 5.88 3.39 -8.92
CA ALA A 191 6.40 4.71 -9.22
C ALA A 191 7.33 4.66 -10.43
N ASP A 192 7.27 5.70 -11.27
CA ASP A 192 8.16 5.80 -12.43
C ASP A 192 9.61 5.89 -11.97
N ASP A 193 9.87 6.75 -10.98
CA ASP A 193 11.16 6.90 -10.30
C ASP A 193 11.13 6.27 -8.91
N ASN A 194 10.96 4.95 -8.85
CA ASN A 194 10.89 4.23 -7.58
C ASN A 194 12.19 4.24 -6.77
N VAL A 195 13.34 4.56 -7.41
CA VAL A 195 14.64 4.60 -6.75
C VAL A 195 14.70 5.83 -5.86
N ASN A 196 14.40 7.01 -6.42
CA ASN A 196 14.56 8.29 -5.70
C ASN A 196 13.38 8.63 -4.76
N ILE A 197 12.48 7.68 -4.48
CA ILE A 197 11.39 7.86 -3.51
C ILE A 197 11.41 6.79 -2.41
N SER A 198 12.27 5.78 -2.53
CA SER A 198 12.32 4.65 -1.60
C SER A 198 13.24 4.97 -0.41
N GLY A 199 12.73 4.83 0.81
CA GLY A 199 13.51 4.95 2.05
C GLY A 199 14.38 3.75 2.36
N VAL A 200 14.38 2.67 1.56
CA VAL A 200 15.17 1.46 1.86
C VAL A 200 16.66 1.74 2.02
N ALA A 201 17.27 2.52 1.13
CA ALA A 201 18.69 2.87 1.25
C ALA A 201 18.97 3.67 2.52
N LEU A 202 18.02 4.50 2.96
CA LEU A 202 18.13 5.30 4.18
C LEU A 202 18.12 4.43 5.45
N THR A 203 17.66 3.18 5.40
CA THR A 203 17.70 2.28 6.58
C THR A 203 19.11 1.92 7.02
N ASP A 204 20.10 2.01 6.13
CA ASP A 204 21.52 1.82 6.49
C ASP A 204 22.10 3.06 7.20
N GLU A 205 21.52 4.24 6.98
CA GLU A 205 21.93 5.51 7.59
C GLU A 205 21.13 5.84 8.86
N PHE A 206 19.87 5.40 8.95
CA PHE A 206 18.91 5.75 10.00
C PHE A 206 18.36 4.52 10.72
N ASP A 207 18.75 4.36 11.99
CA ASP A 207 18.28 3.31 12.90
C ASP A 207 16.95 3.65 13.59
N ASN A 208 16.42 4.87 13.39
CA ASN A 208 15.06 5.25 13.77
C ASN A 208 14.05 5.07 12.62
N LEU A 209 14.37 4.27 11.59
CA LEU A 209 13.51 4.02 10.44
C LEU A 209 13.14 2.53 10.30
N CYS A 210 11.88 2.28 10.00
CA CYS A 210 11.40 1.04 9.40
C CYS A 210 10.67 1.32 8.08
N VAL A 211 11.03 0.56 7.04
CA VAL A 211 10.33 0.54 5.76
C VAL A 211 9.63 -0.80 5.59
N ILE A 212 8.34 -0.78 5.26
CA ILE A 212 7.53 -1.99 4.99
C ILE A 212 7.14 -2.07 3.53
N ARG A 213 7.22 -3.27 2.96
CA ARG A 213 6.75 -3.61 1.61
C ARG A 213 6.00 -4.93 1.60
N GLY A 214 5.28 -5.22 0.52
CA GLY A 214 4.48 -6.44 0.40
C GLY A 214 4.26 -6.90 -1.03
N THR A 215 3.97 -8.19 -1.19
CA THR A 215 3.80 -8.81 -2.52
C THR A 215 2.36 -8.80 -3.02
N SER A 216 1.44 -8.30 -2.19
CA SER A 216 0.01 -8.36 -2.45
C SER A 216 -0.44 -7.53 -3.65
N LYS A 217 0.21 -6.38 -3.90
CA LYS A 217 -0.24 -5.42 -4.91
C LYS A 217 0.55 -5.57 -6.21
N PHE A 218 1.85 -5.35 -6.17
CA PHE A 218 2.72 -5.38 -7.36
C PHE A 218 2.86 -6.79 -7.95
N PHE A 219 3.10 -7.80 -7.11
CA PHE A 219 3.27 -9.20 -7.55
C PHE A 219 1.96 -9.99 -7.68
N CYS A 220 0.80 -9.32 -7.64
CA CYS A 220 -0.52 -9.93 -7.85
C CYS A 220 -0.88 -11.08 -6.89
N CYS A 221 -0.24 -11.16 -5.72
CA CYS A 221 -0.35 -12.31 -4.82
C CYS A 221 -0.94 -11.98 -3.44
N PRO A 222 -2.12 -11.31 -3.34
CA PRO A 222 -2.68 -10.94 -2.05
C PRO A 222 -3.00 -12.15 -1.17
N GLY A 223 -3.35 -13.30 -1.77
CA GLY A 223 -3.66 -14.54 -1.06
C GLY A 223 -2.45 -15.30 -0.51
N LEU A 224 -1.22 -15.05 -1.01
CA LEU A 224 -0.02 -15.68 -0.45
C LEU A 224 0.33 -15.15 0.95
N ARG A 225 -0.12 -13.92 1.26
CA ARG A 225 0.18 -13.25 2.53
C ARG A 225 1.69 -13.14 2.81
N LEU A 226 2.43 -12.48 1.92
CA LEU A 226 3.86 -12.21 2.12
C LEU A 226 4.14 -10.71 2.18
N GLY A 227 4.83 -10.29 3.24
CA GLY A 227 5.38 -8.95 3.42
C GLY A 227 6.76 -9.00 4.04
N TYR A 228 7.47 -7.88 3.98
CA TYR A 228 8.77 -7.74 4.63
C TYR A 228 8.96 -6.29 5.12
N ALA A 229 9.75 -6.16 6.18
CA ALA A 229 10.17 -4.91 6.76
C ALA A 229 11.70 -4.85 6.76
N ILE A 230 12.23 -3.65 6.57
CA ILE A 230 13.66 -3.35 6.56
C ILE A 230 13.91 -2.33 7.66
N CYS A 231 14.71 -2.70 8.65
CA CYS A 231 15.05 -1.87 9.80
C CYS A 231 16.40 -2.31 10.35
N SER A 232 17.33 -1.36 10.50
CA SER A 232 18.68 -1.60 11.04
C SER A 232 18.73 -1.60 12.57
N ASN A 233 17.64 -1.21 13.24
CA ASN A 233 17.52 -1.21 14.69
C ASN A 233 17.35 -2.63 15.24
N SER A 234 18.46 -3.23 15.67
CA SER A 234 18.45 -4.60 16.20
C SER A 234 17.49 -4.78 17.37
N LYS A 235 17.35 -3.80 18.27
CA LYS A 235 16.44 -3.90 19.43
C LYS A 235 14.98 -3.98 19.02
N ILE A 236 14.57 -3.15 18.06
CA ILE A 236 13.20 -3.19 17.50
C ILE A 236 12.99 -4.51 16.75
N CYS A 237 13.93 -4.91 15.90
CA CYS A 237 13.87 -6.16 15.16
C CYS A 237 13.79 -7.39 16.08
N ASP A 238 14.57 -7.45 17.16
CA ASP A 238 14.54 -8.53 18.14
C ASP A 238 13.19 -8.59 18.86
N THR A 239 12.64 -7.42 19.24
CA THR A 239 11.31 -7.31 19.85
C THR A 239 10.21 -7.79 18.90
N VAL A 240 10.27 -7.41 17.62
CA VAL A 240 9.34 -7.88 16.60
C VAL A 240 9.45 -9.39 16.42
N ASN A 241 10.67 -9.93 16.27
CA ASN A 241 10.88 -11.37 16.08
C ASN A 241 10.43 -12.19 17.30
N GLY A 242 10.59 -11.67 18.52
CA GLY A 242 10.09 -12.31 19.74
C GLY A 242 8.56 -12.31 19.89
N ARG A 243 7.84 -11.47 19.14
CA ARG A 243 6.36 -11.45 19.13
C ARG A 243 5.73 -12.28 18.03
N LYS A 244 6.48 -12.61 16.99
CA LYS A 244 5.97 -13.40 15.88
C LYS A 244 5.79 -14.86 16.28
N ASP A 245 4.75 -15.48 15.76
CA ASP A 245 4.63 -16.93 15.82
C ASP A 245 5.73 -17.59 15.00
N SER A 246 6.21 -18.74 15.49
CA SER A 246 7.09 -19.59 14.70
C SER A 246 6.38 -20.03 13.42
N TRP A 247 7.08 -19.98 12.29
CA TRP A 247 6.54 -20.33 10.97
C TRP A 247 5.36 -19.47 10.48
N SER A 248 5.27 -18.19 10.87
CA SER A 248 4.15 -17.30 10.48
C SER A 248 4.01 -17.10 8.96
N VAL A 249 5.11 -17.17 8.20
CA VAL A 249 5.10 -17.16 6.73
C VAL A 249 4.98 -18.59 6.23
N ASN A 250 3.92 -18.89 5.50
CA ASN A 250 3.63 -20.24 4.98
C ASN A 250 4.64 -20.70 3.91
N SER A 251 4.74 -22.02 3.70
CA SER A 251 5.71 -22.64 2.79
C SER A 251 5.56 -22.16 1.33
N PHE A 252 4.33 -21.92 0.87
CA PHE A 252 4.12 -21.35 -0.47
C PHE A 252 4.62 -19.91 -0.55
N ALA A 253 4.34 -19.07 0.44
CA ALA A 253 4.83 -17.69 0.48
C ALA A 253 6.36 -17.65 0.46
N GLU A 254 7.03 -18.47 1.27
CA GLU A 254 8.50 -18.56 1.25
C GLU A 254 9.03 -18.98 -0.12
N LEU A 255 8.49 -20.08 -0.67
CA LEU A 255 8.88 -20.61 -1.96
C LEU A 255 8.67 -19.58 -3.09
N CYS A 256 7.50 -18.96 -3.14
CA CYS A 256 7.16 -17.96 -4.14
C CYS A 256 8.02 -16.70 -3.99
N GLY A 257 8.29 -16.26 -2.76
CA GLY A 257 9.14 -15.11 -2.48
C GLY A 257 10.55 -15.28 -3.03
N LYS A 258 11.17 -16.45 -2.81
CA LYS A 258 12.50 -16.80 -3.35
C LYS A 258 12.57 -16.72 -4.89
N THR A 259 11.44 -16.89 -5.58
CA THR A 259 11.35 -16.83 -7.04
C THR A 259 10.95 -15.45 -7.56
N MET A 260 9.87 -14.84 -7.06
CA MET A 260 9.28 -13.64 -7.64
C MET A 260 10.20 -12.42 -7.57
N PHE A 261 10.99 -12.30 -6.49
CA PHE A 261 11.94 -11.21 -6.31
C PHE A 261 13.10 -11.27 -7.33
N LYS A 262 13.32 -12.43 -7.97
CA LYS A 262 14.34 -12.63 -9.02
C LYS A 262 13.78 -12.49 -10.43
N ASP A 263 12.46 -12.37 -10.59
CA ASP A 263 11.79 -12.30 -11.90
C ASP A 263 11.87 -10.89 -12.50
N LYS A 264 13.06 -10.54 -13.02
CA LYS A 264 13.35 -9.23 -13.62
C LYS A 264 12.43 -8.91 -14.81
N GLU A 265 11.98 -9.93 -15.54
CA GLU A 265 11.11 -9.74 -16.70
C GLU A 265 9.69 -9.34 -16.25
N PHE A 266 9.10 -10.09 -15.31
CA PHE A 266 7.80 -9.73 -14.73
C PHE A 266 7.82 -8.32 -14.12
N ILE A 267 8.88 -8.00 -13.35
CA ILE A 267 9.03 -6.68 -12.73
C ILE A 267 9.06 -5.58 -13.80
N LYS A 268 9.90 -5.73 -14.83
CA LYS A 268 10.02 -4.76 -15.92
C LYS A 268 8.70 -4.58 -16.67
N ASN A 269 8.04 -5.68 -17.03
CA ASN A 269 6.79 -5.66 -17.80
C ASN A 269 5.65 -5.04 -16.99
N SER A 270 5.53 -5.39 -15.70
CA SER A 270 4.51 -4.83 -14.80
C SER A 270 4.66 -3.32 -14.63
N ARG A 271 5.90 -2.83 -14.44
CA ARG A 271 6.19 -1.39 -14.34
C ARG A 271 5.85 -0.65 -15.63
N SER A 272 6.31 -1.18 -16.77
CA SER A 272 6.05 -0.59 -18.09
C SER A 272 4.55 -0.51 -18.38
N PHE A 273 3.80 -1.58 -18.09
CA PHE A 273 2.36 -1.62 -18.25
C PHE A 273 1.68 -0.55 -17.38
N ILE A 274 1.91 -0.57 -16.07
CA ILE A 274 1.25 0.38 -15.15
C ILE A 274 1.61 1.83 -15.47
N SER A 275 2.88 2.13 -15.80
CA SER A 275 3.32 3.49 -16.17
C SER A 275 2.60 3.99 -17.43
N SER A 276 2.61 3.19 -18.51
CA SER A 276 1.96 3.57 -19.76
C SER A 276 0.44 3.72 -19.62
N GLU A 277 -0.19 2.82 -18.87
CA GLU A 277 -1.63 2.84 -18.68
C GLU A 277 -2.08 3.96 -17.72
N ARG A 278 -1.28 4.26 -16.68
CA ARG A 278 -1.48 5.43 -15.83
C ARG A 278 -1.46 6.72 -16.64
N LYS A 279 -0.47 6.88 -17.52
CA LYS A 279 -0.40 8.04 -18.42
C LYS A 279 -1.65 8.13 -19.30
N ARG A 280 -2.02 7.03 -19.97
CA ARG A 280 -3.20 6.97 -20.86
C ARG A 280 -4.50 7.34 -20.13
N ILE A 281 -4.73 6.77 -18.96
CA ILE A 281 -5.93 7.05 -18.15
C ILE A 281 -5.94 8.51 -17.70
N CYS A 282 -4.81 9.06 -17.26
CA CYS A 282 -4.70 10.47 -16.88
C CYS A 282 -5.06 11.39 -18.05
N ASP A 283 -4.52 11.13 -19.25
CA ASP A 283 -4.81 11.92 -20.45
C ASP A 283 -6.32 11.90 -20.79
N ILE A 284 -6.99 10.75 -20.61
CA ILE A 284 -8.45 10.63 -20.83
C ILE A 284 -9.27 11.37 -19.77
N LEU A 285 -8.86 11.29 -18.49
CA LEU A 285 -9.60 11.89 -17.38
C LEU A 285 -9.51 13.41 -17.35
N ILE A 286 -8.43 14.00 -17.91
CA ILE A 286 -8.29 15.46 -18.04
C ILE A 286 -9.41 16.06 -18.90
N ASP A 287 -10.00 15.29 -19.83
CA ASP A 287 -11.12 15.75 -20.67
C ASP A 287 -12.50 15.70 -19.98
N PHE A 288 -12.58 15.26 -18.73
CA PHE A 288 -13.84 15.20 -17.98
C PHE A 288 -13.99 16.53 -17.21
N LYS A 289 -15.08 17.26 -17.46
CA LYS A 289 -15.31 18.59 -16.88
C LYS A 289 -15.75 18.53 -15.43
N ASN A 290 -16.38 17.43 -15.05
CA ASN A 290 -17.08 17.29 -13.78
C ASN A 290 -16.35 16.36 -12.79
N ILE A 291 -15.05 16.12 -13.00
CA ILE A 291 -14.18 15.45 -12.05
C ILE A 291 -12.84 16.18 -11.97
N TYR A 292 -12.16 16.03 -10.85
CA TYR A 292 -10.76 16.39 -10.70
C TYR A 292 -9.95 15.12 -10.44
N VAL A 293 -8.88 14.91 -11.22
CA VAL A 293 -7.98 13.76 -11.10
C VAL A 293 -6.70 14.17 -10.39
N TYR A 294 -6.38 13.51 -9.28
CA TYR A 294 -5.12 13.75 -8.58
C TYR A 294 -3.99 12.96 -9.24
N LYS A 295 -2.82 13.60 -9.38
CA LYS A 295 -1.61 12.94 -9.88
C LYS A 295 -1.17 11.86 -8.90
N THR A 296 -0.72 10.73 -9.45
CA THR A 296 -0.42 9.53 -8.67
C THR A 296 0.86 8.87 -9.18
N GLN A 297 1.66 8.32 -8.26
CA GLN A 297 2.78 7.42 -8.55
C GLN A 297 2.44 5.95 -8.19
N SER A 298 1.17 5.66 -7.91
CA SER A 298 0.67 4.31 -7.59
C SER A 298 0.00 3.62 -8.79
N ASN A 299 -0.61 2.45 -8.56
CA ASN A 299 -1.48 1.76 -9.52
C ASN A 299 -2.97 2.07 -9.32
N PHE A 300 -3.31 3.25 -8.84
CA PHE A 300 -4.69 3.69 -8.65
C PHE A 300 -4.78 5.21 -8.75
N PHE A 301 -5.98 5.71 -9.02
CA PHE A 301 -6.31 7.14 -9.01
C PHE A 301 -7.26 7.46 -7.87
N LEU A 302 -7.02 8.60 -7.22
CA LEU A 302 -8.03 9.31 -6.45
C LEU A 302 -8.70 10.33 -7.37
N LEU A 303 -10.03 10.40 -7.34
CA LEU A 303 -10.81 11.41 -8.05
C LEU A 303 -11.72 12.15 -7.09
N LYS A 304 -11.91 13.45 -7.33
CA LYS A 304 -13.00 14.24 -6.73
C LYS A 304 -14.09 14.48 -7.76
N ILE A 305 -15.33 14.17 -7.41
CA ILE A 305 -16.51 14.44 -8.23
C ILE A 305 -16.86 15.92 -8.07
N LEU A 306 -16.99 16.65 -9.18
CA LEU A 306 -17.39 18.07 -9.22
C LEU A 306 -18.85 18.27 -9.64
N LYS A 307 -19.49 17.28 -10.28
CA LYS A 307 -20.92 17.34 -10.67
C LYS A 307 -21.83 17.55 -9.47
N GLU A 308 -22.55 18.67 -9.42
CA GLU A 308 -23.50 18.96 -8.36
C GLU A 308 -24.55 17.84 -8.21
N GLY A 309 -24.92 17.52 -6.97
CA GLY A 309 -25.92 16.49 -6.67
C GLY A 309 -25.49 15.04 -6.88
N VAL A 310 -24.25 14.76 -7.32
CA VAL A 310 -23.73 13.39 -7.48
C VAL A 310 -22.70 13.06 -6.41
N THR A 311 -23.02 12.10 -5.54
CA THR A 311 -22.10 11.62 -4.49
C THR A 311 -21.24 10.45 -4.98
N SER A 312 -20.14 10.17 -4.28
CA SER A 312 -19.30 8.99 -4.42
C SER A 312 -20.09 7.69 -4.26
N LYS A 313 -21.07 7.67 -3.35
CA LYS A 313 -22.02 6.58 -3.18
C LYS A 313 -22.90 6.39 -4.42
N ASP A 314 -23.38 7.46 -5.04
CA ASP A 314 -24.17 7.36 -6.28
C ASP A 314 -23.34 6.77 -7.42
N VAL A 315 -22.08 7.17 -7.56
CA VAL A 315 -21.16 6.60 -8.55
C VAL A 315 -20.91 5.12 -8.26
N PHE A 316 -20.61 4.78 -7.01
CA PHE A 316 -20.44 3.40 -6.56
C PHE A 316 -21.67 2.53 -6.89
N ASP A 317 -22.86 2.96 -6.49
CA ASP A 317 -24.11 2.21 -6.68
C ASP A 317 -24.48 2.04 -8.16
N LYS A 318 -24.13 3.00 -9.04
CA LYS A 318 -24.34 2.89 -10.48
C LYS A 318 -23.34 1.94 -11.14
N LEU A 319 -22.07 1.98 -10.75
CA LEU A 319 -21.02 1.12 -11.30
C LEU A 319 -21.16 -0.33 -10.84
N ILE A 320 -21.49 -0.57 -9.58
CA ILE A 320 -21.61 -1.95 -9.07
C ILE A 320 -22.78 -2.71 -9.71
N LYS A 321 -23.86 -2.01 -10.10
CA LYS A 321 -24.97 -2.59 -10.91
C LYS A 321 -24.52 -3.04 -12.30
N LYS A 322 -23.34 -2.62 -12.75
CA LYS A 322 -22.67 -3.06 -13.98
C LYS A 322 -21.49 -4.00 -13.68
N ASN A 323 -21.44 -4.55 -12.47
CA ASN A 323 -20.38 -5.40 -11.95
C ASN A 323 -19.01 -4.71 -11.82
N ILE A 324 -18.95 -3.38 -11.82
CA ILE A 324 -17.72 -2.63 -11.68
C ILE A 324 -17.60 -2.15 -10.23
N LEU A 325 -16.67 -2.72 -9.48
CA LEU A 325 -16.47 -2.41 -8.06
C LEU A 325 -15.33 -1.41 -7.87
N ILE A 326 -15.66 -0.15 -7.61
CA ILE A 326 -14.70 0.92 -7.22
C ILE A 326 -14.65 1.09 -5.69
N ARG A 327 -13.74 1.93 -5.20
CA ARG A 327 -13.68 2.31 -3.78
C ARG A 327 -14.38 3.65 -3.56
N ASN A 328 -15.48 3.66 -2.79
CA ASN A 328 -15.95 4.89 -2.15
C ASN A 328 -14.89 5.33 -1.12
N ALA A 329 -14.34 6.54 -1.24
CA ALA A 329 -13.26 7.03 -0.39
C ALA A 329 -13.73 7.96 0.75
N GLU A 330 -15.04 8.11 0.96
CA GLU A 330 -15.64 8.93 2.02
C GLU A 330 -15.21 8.54 3.44
N ASP A 331 -14.84 7.28 3.67
CA ASP A 331 -14.45 6.79 5.00
C ASP A 331 -12.97 7.04 5.34
N PHE A 332 -12.18 7.61 4.43
CA PHE A 332 -10.86 8.10 4.74
C PHE A 332 -10.97 9.44 5.48
N PRO A 333 -10.19 9.65 6.57
CA PRO A 333 -10.16 10.95 7.24
C PRO A 333 -9.90 12.10 6.25
N PHE A 334 -10.59 13.22 6.41
CA PHE A 334 -10.48 14.43 5.57
C PHE A 334 -10.99 14.31 4.13
N LEU A 335 -11.42 13.13 3.69
CA LEU A 335 -12.15 12.98 2.43
C LEU A 335 -13.66 13.09 2.68
N SER A 336 -14.36 13.70 1.74
CA SER A 336 -15.82 13.82 1.77
C SER A 336 -16.49 12.75 0.91
N ASP A 337 -17.83 12.78 0.88
CA ASP A 337 -18.67 11.99 -0.01
C ASP A 337 -18.46 12.30 -1.51
N ARG A 338 -17.48 13.13 -1.87
CA ARG A 338 -17.14 13.49 -3.24
C ARG A 338 -15.98 12.68 -3.81
N PHE A 339 -15.33 11.85 -2.99
CA PHE A 339 -14.11 11.16 -3.40
C PHE A 339 -14.34 9.70 -3.74
N ILE A 340 -13.75 9.27 -4.85
CA ILE A 340 -13.69 7.85 -5.25
C ILE A 340 -12.25 7.48 -5.58
N ARG A 341 -11.91 6.20 -5.41
CA ARG A 341 -10.63 5.63 -5.84
C ARG A 341 -10.87 4.41 -6.73
N PHE A 342 -10.05 4.23 -7.74
CA PHE A 342 -10.06 3.02 -8.56
C PHE A 342 -8.65 2.60 -8.99
N CYS A 343 -8.41 1.30 -9.05
CA CYS A 343 -7.16 0.66 -9.46
C CYS A 343 -6.98 0.72 -10.98
N ILE A 344 -5.75 0.71 -11.48
CA ILE A 344 -5.47 0.47 -12.88
C ILE A 344 -5.56 -1.05 -13.11
N LEU A 345 -6.45 -1.48 -13.99
CA LEU A 345 -6.60 -2.88 -14.41
C LEU A 345 -6.15 -3.06 -15.88
N LEU A 346 -6.64 -4.08 -16.60
CA LEU A 346 -6.35 -4.23 -18.02
C LEU A 346 -7.03 -3.13 -18.83
N LYS A 347 -6.47 -2.83 -20.01
CA LYS A 347 -6.92 -1.73 -20.88
C LYS A 347 -8.44 -1.75 -21.13
N ASP A 348 -8.99 -2.92 -21.47
CA ASP A 348 -10.41 -3.05 -21.81
C ASP A 348 -11.31 -2.82 -20.58
N GLU A 349 -10.89 -3.30 -19.41
CA GLU A 349 -11.58 -3.07 -18.14
C GLU A 349 -11.53 -1.57 -17.76
N ASN A 350 -10.38 -0.93 -17.92
CA ASN A 350 -10.21 0.50 -17.69
C ASN A 350 -11.11 1.31 -18.63
N ASP A 351 -11.17 0.95 -19.92
CA ASP A 351 -12.05 1.61 -20.90
C ASP A 351 -13.53 1.43 -20.54
N MET A 352 -13.94 0.26 -20.04
CA MET A 352 -15.29 0.04 -19.51
C MET A 352 -15.60 0.98 -18.33
N LEU A 353 -14.70 1.06 -17.35
CA LEU A 353 -14.87 1.95 -16.20
C LEU A 353 -14.95 3.42 -16.64
N LEU A 354 -14.02 3.89 -17.48
CA LEU A 354 -13.96 5.29 -17.91
C LEU A 354 -15.20 5.70 -18.71
N ASN A 355 -15.71 4.81 -19.58
CA ASN A 355 -16.94 5.06 -20.34
C ASN A 355 -18.17 5.18 -19.42
N GLU A 356 -18.29 4.30 -18.43
CA GLU A 356 -19.41 4.36 -17.47
C GLU A 356 -19.28 5.55 -16.52
N LEU A 357 -18.07 5.86 -16.06
CA LEU A 357 -17.80 7.04 -15.26
C LEU A 357 -18.22 8.31 -16.02
N ARG A 358 -17.85 8.42 -17.30
CA ARG A 358 -18.23 9.58 -18.14
C ARG A 358 -19.74 9.76 -18.21
N LYS A 359 -20.52 8.69 -18.38
CA LYS A 359 -22.01 8.76 -18.42
C LYS A 359 -22.62 9.24 -17.09
N ILE A 360 -21.92 9.00 -15.98
CA ILE A 360 -22.40 9.38 -14.64
C ILE A 360 -22.03 10.84 -14.35
N THR A 361 -20.80 11.22 -14.68
CA THR A 361 -20.21 12.51 -14.28
C THR A 361 -20.39 13.60 -15.31
N GLU A 362 -20.51 13.30 -16.60
CA GLU A 362 -20.90 14.27 -17.63
C GLU A 362 -22.42 14.18 -17.83
#